data_AF-A0ABC8VID3-F1
#
_entry.id   AF-A0ABC8VID3-F1
#
_cell.length_a   1.000
_cell.length_b   1.000
_cell.length_c   1.000
_cell.angle_alpha   90.00
_cell.angle_beta   90.00
_cell.angle_gamma   90.00
#
_symmetry.space_group_name_H-M   'P 1'
#
loop_
_entity.id
_entity.type
_entity.pdbx_description
1 polymer ?
#
loop_
_entity_poly.entity_id
_entity_poly.type
_entity_poly.pdbx_seq_one_letter_code
_entity_poly.pdbx_strand_id
1 'polypeptide(L)'
;MAEDLPRRSRTTIHSICEDLLDLILLHIPSVVGIVRAAATCKLWRRVIGAGAGDAFLRRFRRLHGPQIIGHYYYAYDGCIPSFVPLPAPPPGQPAAIGGIGDLVSFDFFPNSYPLKQSRLTDSRGGLLAFVRNDWTVLVWCPWTRQHREAWLKIPWGSYTHCLAAFLLDGGDETGAFTMSNFRFLYVHLIRHRLYHGSKTVEAWVFSARDDDQWLQLGAMAVGDMIPDADIDDSPPFVFVGRAGGSLCWSTKGSNAVLHLDESTGEFSNFTLPGEAAGIDRNMWYYNRRNLRVVGGDASAVYLVRIAGDDLEVLRYARRSGRACVVERRIRVPQNYASIDDENQRQWYSIAGDF
;
A
#
# COMPACT_ATOMS: atom_id res chain seq x y z
N MET A 1 -56.58 -26.59 -43.47
CA MET A 1 -55.86 -26.68 -42.18
C MET A 1 -54.44 -26.23 -42.43
N ALA A 2 -54.10 -25.00 -42.05
CA ALA A 2 -52.72 -24.53 -42.02
C ALA A 2 -52.24 -24.63 -40.56
N GLU A 3 -51.21 -25.43 -40.31
CA GLU A 3 -50.55 -25.54 -39.00
C GLU A 3 -49.91 -24.19 -38.65
N ASP A 4 -50.36 -23.62 -37.53
CA ASP A 4 -49.81 -22.40 -36.94
C ASP A 4 -48.50 -22.78 -36.22
N LEU A 5 -47.37 -22.59 -36.92
CA LEU A 5 -46.04 -22.75 -36.33
C LEU A 5 -45.86 -21.75 -35.17
N PRO A 6 -45.41 -22.18 -33.97
CA PRO A 6 -45.28 -21.29 -32.84
C PRO A 6 -44.28 -20.17 -33.16
N ARG A 7 -44.77 -18.92 -33.15
CA ARG A 7 -43.92 -17.72 -33.29
C ARG A 7 -42.79 -17.81 -32.26
N ARG A 8 -41.54 -17.92 -32.74
CA ARG A 8 -40.35 -17.80 -31.88
C ARG A 8 -40.41 -16.47 -31.14
N SER A 9 -40.72 -16.52 -29.85
CA SER A 9 -40.65 -15.39 -28.95
C SER A 9 -39.26 -14.79 -29.02
N ARG A 10 -39.17 -13.49 -29.33
CA ARG A 10 -37.90 -12.78 -29.46
C ARG A 10 -37.23 -12.74 -28.09
N THR A 11 -36.16 -13.52 -27.90
CA THR A 11 -35.37 -13.51 -26.66
C THR A 11 -34.67 -12.15 -26.53
N THR A 12 -35.01 -11.40 -25.48
CA THR A 12 -34.39 -10.11 -25.16
C THR A 12 -33.33 -10.31 -24.08
N ILE A 13 -32.45 -9.33 -23.86
CA ILE A 13 -31.43 -9.42 -22.80
C ILE A 13 -32.03 -9.57 -21.40
N HIS A 14 -33.32 -9.25 -21.23
CA HIS A 14 -34.10 -9.47 -20.02
C HIS A 14 -34.50 -10.93 -19.79
N SER A 15 -34.29 -11.81 -20.76
CA SER A 15 -34.48 -13.27 -20.62
C SER A 15 -33.26 -13.99 -20.06
N ILE A 16 -32.14 -13.27 -19.88
CA ILE A 16 -30.93 -13.78 -19.24
C ILE A 16 -31.16 -13.76 -17.71
N CYS A 17 -30.83 -14.86 -17.02
CA CYS A 17 -30.90 -14.90 -15.56
C CYS A 17 -29.85 -13.97 -14.92
N GLU A 18 -30.10 -13.51 -13.69
CA GLU A 18 -29.21 -12.57 -13.00
C GLU A 18 -27.80 -13.14 -12.82
N ASP A 19 -27.64 -14.46 -12.60
CA ASP A 19 -26.34 -15.13 -12.45
C ASP A 19 -25.49 -15.07 -13.74
N LEU A 20 -26.11 -15.25 -14.91
CA LEU A 20 -25.39 -15.19 -16.18
C LEU A 20 -25.07 -13.75 -16.55
N LEU A 21 -25.95 -12.81 -16.22
CA LEU A 21 -25.70 -11.38 -16.41
C LEU A 21 -24.55 -10.89 -15.51
N ASP A 22 -24.48 -11.34 -14.26
CA ASP A 22 -23.37 -11.10 -13.34
C ASP A 22 -22.03 -11.55 -13.94
N LEU A 23 -21.96 -12.79 -14.46
CA LEU A 23 -20.75 -13.29 -15.12
C LEU A 23 -20.36 -12.47 -16.36
N ILE A 24 -21.33 -12.06 -17.18
CA ILE A 24 -21.05 -11.21 -18.37
C ILE A 24 -20.48 -9.86 -17.94
N LEU A 25 -21.09 -9.22 -16.94
CA LEU A 25 -20.66 -7.93 -16.43
C LEU A 25 -19.28 -8.01 -15.78
N LEU A 26 -18.96 -9.10 -15.08
CA LEU A 26 -17.63 -9.34 -14.51
C LEU A 26 -16.51 -9.39 -15.57
N HIS A 27 -16.82 -9.75 -16.82
CA HIS A 27 -15.82 -9.79 -17.88
C HIS A 27 -15.49 -8.42 -18.48
N ILE A 28 -16.18 -7.35 -18.11
CA ILE A 28 -15.89 -6.00 -18.59
C ILE A 28 -14.67 -5.47 -17.81
N PRO A 29 -13.45 -5.36 -18.38
CA PRO A 29 -12.24 -5.02 -17.62
C PRO A 29 -12.10 -3.51 -17.39
N SER A 30 -13.22 -2.81 -17.18
CA SER A 30 -13.27 -1.35 -17.09
C SER A 30 -14.36 -0.92 -16.11
N VAL A 31 -13.95 -0.22 -15.04
CA VAL A 31 -14.86 0.45 -14.11
C VAL A 31 -15.82 1.39 -14.85
N VAL A 32 -15.31 2.20 -15.78
CA VAL A 32 -16.15 3.09 -16.61
C VAL A 32 -17.17 2.26 -17.42
N GLY A 33 -16.75 1.09 -17.91
CA GLY A 33 -17.63 0.13 -18.55
C GLY A 33 -18.74 -0.38 -17.63
N ILE A 34 -18.42 -0.72 -16.38
CA ILE A 34 -19.40 -1.13 -15.36
C ILE A 34 -20.37 0.00 -15.01
N VAL A 35 -19.88 1.24 -14.85
CA VAL A 35 -20.74 2.40 -14.59
C VAL A 35 -21.72 2.64 -15.75
N ARG A 36 -21.22 2.57 -16.99
CA ARG A 36 -22.07 2.65 -18.20
C ARG A 36 -23.07 1.51 -18.25
N ALA A 37 -22.65 0.29 -17.89
CA ALA A 37 -23.51 -0.89 -17.81
C ALA A 37 -24.64 -0.67 -16.78
N ALA A 38 -24.34 -0.17 -15.58
CA ALA A 38 -25.33 0.17 -14.56
C ALA A 38 -26.30 1.29 -14.98
N ALA A 39 -25.87 2.15 -15.92
CA ALA A 39 -26.71 3.20 -16.49
C ALA A 39 -27.68 2.70 -17.58
N THR A 40 -27.50 1.48 -18.11
CA THR A 40 -28.33 0.97 -19.22
C THR A 40 -29.77 0.66 -18.80
N CYS A 41 -29.97 -0.06 -17.69
CA CYS A 41 -31.29 -0.45 -17.21
C CYS A 41 -31.29 -0.82 -15.72
N LYS A 42 -32.50 -0.89 -15.14
CA LYS A 42 -32.70 -1.22 -13.72
C LYS A 42 -32.17 -2.61 -13.35
N LEU A 43 -32.25 -3.59 -14.25
CA LEU A 43 -31.76 -4.95 -14.03
C LEU A 43 -30.24 -4.96 -13.86
N TRP A 44 -29.51 -4.32 -14.78
CA TRP A 44 -28.05 -4.26 -14.74
C TRP A 44 -27.56 -3.48 -13.53
N ARG A 45 -28.21 -2.34 -13.22
CA ARG A 45 -27.94 -1.60 -11.98
C ARG A 45 -28.15 -2.44 -10.73
N ARG A 46 -29.21 -3.25 -10.71
CA ARG A 46 -29.50 -4.16 -9.59
C ARG A 46 -28.44 -5.25 -9.48
N VAL A 47 -28.06 -5.90 -10.57
CA VAL A 47 -27.01 -6.93 -10.53
C VAL A 47 -25.67 -6.35 -10.04
N ILE A 48 -25.34 -5.13 -10.47
CA ILE A 48 -24.11 -4.44 -10.06
C ILE A 48 -24.18 -3.95 -8.60
N GLY A 49 -25.33 -3.41 -8.16
CA GLY A 49 -25.45 -2.69 -6.89
C GLY A 49 -26.32 -3.32 -5.80
N ALA A 50 -27.03 -4.42 -6.04
CA ALA A 50 -28.04 -4.97 -5.12
C ALA A 50 -27.71 -6.35 -4.55
N GLY A 51 -26.53 -6.91 -4.84
CA GLY A 51 -26.09 -8.12 -4.14
C GLY A 51 -25.92 -7.81 -2.65
N ALA A 52 -26.39 -8.70 -1.77
CA ALA A 52 -26.17 -8.62 -0.32
C ALA A 52 -24.71 -8.22 -0.03
N GLY A 53 -24.54 -6.95 0.39
CA GLY A 53 -23.26 -6.27 0.60
C GLY A 53 -22.27 -6.40 -0.55
N ASP A 54 -22.43 -5.72 -1.68
CA ASP A 54 -21.36 -5.48 -2.69
C ASP A 54 -20.67 -6.73 -3.30
N ALA A 55 -21.35 -7.88 -3.34
CA ALA A 55 -20.78 -9.14 -3.83
C ALA A 55 -20.24 -9.08 -5.28
N PHE A 56 -20.96 -8.37 -6.18
CA PHE A 56 -20.51 -8.12 -7.55
C PHE A 56 -19.18 -7.38 -7.57
N LEU A 57 -19.12 -6.22 -6.90
CA LEU A 57 -17.94 -5.36 -6.86
C LEU A 57 -16.74 -6.05 -6.18
N ARG A 58 -16.98 -6.89 -5.16
CA ARG A 58 -15.93 -7.75 -4.58
C ARG A 58 -15.30 -8.68 -5.61
N ARG A 59 -16.13 -9.42 -6.37
CA ARG A 59 -15.65 -10.34 -7.40
C ARG A 59 -14.95 -9.59 -8.52
N PHE A 60 -15.49 -8.44 -8.91
CA PHE A 60 -14.90 -7.54 -9.89
C PHE A 60 -13.49 -7.09 -9.46
N ARG A 61 -13.36 -6.57 -8.23
CA ARG A 61 -12.07 -6.15 -7.65
C ARG A 61 -11.09 -7.31 -7.50
N ARG A 62 -11.57 -8.51 -7.16
CA ARG A 62 -10.74 -9.71 -7.07
C ARG A 62 -10.23 -10.16 -8.45
N LEU A 63 -11.06 -10.03 -9.49
CA LEU A 63 -10.72 -10.45 -10.85
C LEU A 63 -9.80 -9.45 -11.56
N HIS A 64 -10.08 -8.16 -11.45
CA HIS A 64 -9.37 -7.11 -12.18
C HIS A 64 -8.31 -6.36 -11.37
N GLY A 65 -8.26 -6.60 -10.05
CA GLY A 65 -7.42 -5.85 -9.13
C GLY A 65 -7.94 -4.43 -8.87
N PRO A 66 -7.33 -3.70 -7.91
CA PRO A 66 -7.66 -2.30 -7.67
C PRO A 66 -7.24 -1.42 -8.87
N GLN A 67 -8.15 -0.56 -9.34
CA GLN A 67 -7.81 0.41 -10.38
C GLN A 67 -7.04 1.58 -9.77
N ILE A 68 -5.75 1.66 -10.08
CA ILE A 68 -4.88 2.76 -9.65
C ILE A 68 -5.23 3.98 -10.51
N ILE A 69 -5.71 5.03 -9.85
CA ILE A 69 -6.09 6.29 -10.50
C ILE A 69 -4.95 7.31 -10.50
N GLY A 70 -3.88 7.04 -9.76
CA GLY A 70 -2.70 7.89 -9.68
C GLY A 70 -1.78 7.57 -8.51
N HIS A 71 -0.75 8.41 -8.37
CA HIS A 71 0.26 8.29 -7.33
C HIS A 71 0.48 9.62 -6.62
N TYR A 72 0.66 9.54 -5.30
CA TYR A 72 1.22 10.63 -4.51
C TYR A 72 2.73 10.52 -4.46
N TYR A 73 3.42 11.65 -4.59
CA TYR A 73 4.87 11.70 -4.40
C TYR A 73 5.32 12.92 -3.61
N TYR A 74 6.45 12.75 -2.92
CA TYR A 74 7.17 13.85 -2.30
C TYR A 74 8.28 14.33 -3.23
N ALA A 75 8.32 15.64 -3.50
CA ALA A 75 9.42 16.26 -4.24
C ALA A 75 10.73 16.22 -3.42
N TYR A 76 10.62 16.49 -2.12
CA TYR A 76 11.69 16.40 -1.11
C TYR A 76 11.07 16.20 0.28
N ASP A 77 11.88 15.92 1.30
CA ASP A 77 11.36 15.67 2.65
C ASP A 77 10.71 16.93 3.26
N GLY A 78 9.60 16.76 4.00
CA GLY A 78 8.84 17.86 4.58
C GLY A 78 8.00 18.72 3.62
N CYS A 79 7.95 18.39 2.33
CA CYS A 79 7.03 19.03 1.38
C CYS A 79 5.62 18.40 1.42
N ILE A 80 4.62 19.08 0.85
CA ILE A 80 3.27 18.51 0.71
C ILE A 80 3.30 17.48 -0.44
N PRO A 81 2.76 16.26 -0.26
CA PRO A 81 2.71 15.28 -1.34
C PRO A 81 1.90 15.80 -2.52
N SER A 82 2.37 15.55 -3.74
CA SER A 82 1.71 15.93 -4.99
C SER A 82 1.07 14.72 -5.65
N PHE A 83 -0.15 14.87 -6.18
CA PHE A 83 -0.85 13.81 -6.89
C PHE A 83 -0.55 13.83 -8.39
N VAL A 84 -0.29 12.66 -8.96
CA VAL A 84 -0.09 12.43 -10.40
C VAL A 84 -1.16 11.44 -10.88
N PRO A 85 -2.11 11.85 -11.73
CA PRO A 85 -3.16 10.97 -12.24
C PRO A 85 -2.61 9.90 -13.19
N LEU A 86 -3.29 8.76 -13.25
CA LEU A 86 -3.07 7.68 -14.22
C LEU A 86 -4.33 7.44 -15.09
N PRO A 87 -4.18 7.28 -16.41
CA PRO A 87 -2.94 7.46 -17.18
C PRO A 87 -2.49 8.92 -17.13
N ALA A 88 -1.17 9.13 -17.08
CA ALA A 88 -0.61 10.48 -17.08
C ALA A 88 -1.08 11.21 -18.34
N PRO A 89 -1.61 12.45 -18.24
CA PRO A 89 -1.93 13.23 -19.42
C PRO A 89 -0.70 13.36 -20.33
N PRO A 90 -0.87 13.35 -21.67
CA PRO A 90 0.19 13.74 -22.59
C PRO A 90 0.74 15.13 -22.22
N PRO A 91 2.04 15.40 -22.43
CA PRO A 91 2.62 16.72 -22.16
C PRO A 91 1.82 17.83 -22.85
N GLY A 92 1.32 18.80 -22.08
CA GLY A 92 0.55 19.94 -22.60
C GLY A 92 -0.96 19.71 -22.77
N GLN A 93 -1.49 18.54 -22.39
CA GLN A 93 -2.95 18.32 -22.28
C GLN A 93 -3.38 18.23 -20.82
N PRO A 94 -4.50 18.83 -20.41
CA PRO A 94 -5.08 18.55 -19.11
C PRO A 94 -5.48 17.07 -19.04
N ALA A 95 -5.33 16.43 -17.87
CA ALA A 95 -5.84 15.08 -17.64
C ALA A 95 -7.30 15.01 -18.12
N ALA A 96 -7.63 14.01 -18.94
CA ALA A 96 -8.99 13.81 -19.46
C ALA A 96 -10.04 13.63 -18.34
N ILE A 97 -9.58 13.45 -17.10
CA ILE A 97 -10.40 13.48 -15.90
C ILE A 97 -10.24 14.85 -15.21
N GLY A 98 -10.74 15.91 -15.86
CA GLY A 98 -10.86 17.23 -15.25
C GLY A 98 -11.80 17.14 -14.04
N GLY A 99 -11.24 17.20 -12.83
CA GLY A 99 -11.98 17.20 -11.57
C GLY A 99 -11.53 16.15 -10.55
N ILE A 100 -10.91 15.02 -10.95
CA ILE A 100 -10.34 14.09 -9.96
C ILE A 100 -9.19 14.75 -9.22
N GLY A 101 -8.34 15.52 -9.93
CA GLY A 101 -7.23 16.27 -9.33
C GLY A 101 -7.69 17.14 -8.15
N ASP A 102 -8.82 17.83 -8.29
CA ASP A 102 -9.37 18.70 -7.24
C ASP A 102 -9.94 17.90 -6.04
N LEU A 103 -10.46 16.69 -6.28
CA LEU A 103 -10.97 15.80 -5.23
C LEU A 103 -9.86 15.15 -4.41
N VAL A 104 -8.76 14.80 -5.07
CA VAL A 104 -7.60 14.11 -4.46
C VAL A 104 -6.48 15.08 -4.06
N SER A 105 -6.69 16.38 -4.32
CA SER A 105 -5.83 17.47 -3.87
C SER A 105 -5.90 17.61 -2.35
N PHE A 106 -4.79 18.05 -1.76
CA PHE A 106 -4.71 18.36 -0.35
C PHE A 106 -5.31 19.73 0.03
N ASP A 107 -5.93 20.45 -0.91
CA ASP A 107 -6.62 21.72 -0.64
C ASP A 107 -7.79 21.56 0.35
N PHE A 108 -8.39 20.37 0.41
CA PHE A 108 -9.44 20.00 1.36
C PHE A 108 -8.93 19.15 2.52
N PHE A 109 -7.61 19.01 2.65
CA PHE A 109 -7.04 18.40 3.84
C PHE A 109 -7.40 19.27 5.05
N PRO A 110 -7.70 18.69 6.22
CA PRO A 110 -8.23 19.49 7.29
C PRO A 110 -7.20 20.55 7.74
N ASN A 111 -7.56 21.83 7.58
CA ASN A 111 -6.68 22.99 7.81
C ASN A 111 -6.12 23.09 9.23
N SER A 112 -6.74 22.38 10.18
CA SER A 112 -6.28 22.24 11.57
C SER A 112 -4.96 21.48 11.69
N TYR A 113 -4.51 20.81 10.62
CA TYR A 113 -3.33 19.96 10.63
C TYR A 113 -2.25 20.52 9.70
N PRO A 114 -1.06 20.86 10.22
CA PRO A 114 0.04 21.29 9.38
C PRO A 114 0.53 20.10 8.54
N LEU A 115 0.10 20.04 7.26
CA LEU A 115 0.53 19.02 6.29
C LEU A 115 2.05 18.82 6.22
N LYS A 116 2.82 19.88 6.46
CA LYS A 116 4.29 19.85 6.51
C LYS A 116 4.84 19.02 7.68
N GLN A 117 4.02 18.74 8.69
CA GLN A 117 4.35 17.90 9.86
C GLN A 117 3.68 16.51 9.78
N SER A 118 3.03 16.20 8.65
CA SER A 118 2.34 14.94 8.40
C SER A 118 3.04 14.18 7.28
N ARG A 119 3.48 12.96 7.57
CA ARG A 119 4.09 12.07 6.58
C ARG A 119 3.07 11.06 6.10
N LEU A 120 2.77 11.03 4.81
CA LEU A 120 2.01 9.97 4.15
C LEU A 120 2.84 8.69 4.23
N THR A 121 2.26 7.66 4.83
CA THR A 121 2.94 6.41 5.16
C THR A 121 2.37 5.22 4.42
N ASP A 122 1.08 5.27 4.06
CA ASP A 122 0.42 4.21 3.31
C ASP A 122 -0.82 4.72 2.57
N SER A 123 -1.24 3.96 1.55
CA SER A 123 -2.52 4.14 0.86
C SER A 123 -3.12 2.79 0.54
N ARG A 124 -4.40 2.62 0.88
CA ARG A 124 -5.14 1.37 0.66
C ARG A 124 -6.61 1.68 0.47
N GLY A 125 -7.25 1.05 -0.51
CA GLY A 125 -8.70 1.15 -0.74
C GLY A 125 -9.23 2.59 -0.73
N GLY A 126 -8.56 3.51 -1.44
CA GLY A 126 -8.96 4.91 -1.49
C GLY A 126 -8.62 5.76 -0.26
N LEU A 127 -8.18 5.17 0.85
CA LEU A 127 -7.77 5.92 2.05
C LEU A 127 -6.27 6.18 2.07
N LEU A 128 -5.90 7.22 2.81
CA LEU A 128 -4.53 7.69 3.01
C LEU A 128 -4.21 7.72 4.50
N ALA A 129 -3.07 7.13 4.89
CA ALA A 129 -2.60 7.13 6.27
C ALA A 129 -1.41 8.06 6.44
N PHE A 130 -1.57 9.04 7.32
CA PHE A 130 -0.56 10.00 7.72
C PHE A 130 -0.09 9.72 9.14
N VAL A 131 1.20 9.89 9.38
CA VAL A 131 1.76 9.96 10.74
C VAL A 131 2.31 11.35 10.97
N ARG A 132 1.93 11.92 12.11
CA ARG A 132 2.38 13.23 12.57
C ARG A 132 3.55 13.12 13.56
N ASN A 133 4.31 14.19 13.68
CA ASN A 133 5.43 14.30 14.62
C ASN A 133 4.99 14.21 16.10
N ASP A 134 3.71 14.45 16.39
CA ASP A 134 3.12 14.34 17.73
C ASP A 134 2.51 12.95 18.02
N TRP A 135 2.89 11.94 17.22
CA TRP A 135 2.46 10.55 17.38
C TRP A 135 0.99 10.29 17.06
N THR A 136 0.37 11.20 16.33
CA THR A 136 -0.99 11.02 15.83
C THR A 136 -0.97 10.29 14.48
N VAL A 137 -1.77 9.24 14.35
CA VAL A 137 -2.10 8.62 13.06
C VAL A 137 -3.40 9.23 12.56
N LEU A 138 -3.35 9.85 11.39
CA LEU A 138 -4.51 10.43 10.72
C LEU A 138 -4.82 9.59 9.49
N VAL A 139 -6.04 9.05 9.42
CA VAL A 139 -6.53 8.38 8.22
C VAL A 139 -7.54 9.29 7.54
N TRP A 140 -7.31 9.59 6.26
CA TRP A 140 -8.11 10.53 5.49
C TRP A 140 -8.64 9.88 4.22
N CYS A 141 -9.91 10.14 3.92
CA CYS A 141 -10.56 9.76 2.66
C CYS A 141 -10.70 11.02 1.79
N PRO A 142 -9.94 11.16 0.68
CA PRO A 142 -10.09 12.31 -0.22
C PRO A 142 -11.49 12.39 -0.84
N TRP A 143 -12.13 11.25 -1.08
CA TRP A 143 -13.44 11.15 -1.74
C TRP A 143 -14.58 11.70 -0.89
N THR A 144 -14.62 11.32 0.38
CA THR A 144 -15.68 11.75 1.31
C THR A 144 -15.27 12.94 2.15
N ARG A 145 -13.99 13.33 2.11
CA ARG A 145 -13.35 14.36 2.96
C ARG A 145 -13.44 14.06 4.46
N GLN A 146 -13.79 12.83 4.81
CA GLN A 146 -13.80 12.37 6.18
C GLN A 146 -12.39 11.99 6.62
N HIS A 147 -12.15 12.11 7.92
CA HIS A 147 -10.92 11.67 8.54
C HIS A 147 -11.20 11.06 9.91
N ARG A 148 -10.26 10.24 10.38
CA ARG A 148 -10.19 9.75 11.75
C ARG A 148 -8.78 9.90 12.30
N GLU A 149 -8.68 10.15 13.60
CA GLU A 149 -7.40 10.37 14.27
C GLU A 149 -7.21 9.41 15.43
N ALA A 150 -6.03 8.81 15.51
CA ALA A 150 -5.60 7.98 16.63
C ALA A 150 -4.41 8.63 17.31
N TRP A 151 -4.60 9.08 18.55
CA TRP A 151 -3.50 9.54 19.38
C TRP A 151 -2.82 8.36 20.08
N LEU A 152 -1.53 8.15 19.80
CA LEU A 152 -0.78 7.03 20.35
C LEU A 152 -0.14 7.43 21.68
N LYS A 153 -0.46 6.68 22.73
CA LYS A 153 0.15 6.85 24.06
C LYS A 153 1.53 6.21 24.09
N ILE A 154 2.57 7.01 23.91
CA ILE A 154 3.95 6.52 23.97
C ILE A 154 4.43 6.43 25.44
N PRO A 155 5.09 5.33 25.83
CA PRO A 155 5.67 5.19 27.16
C PRO A 155 6.68 6.29 27.49
N TRP A 156 6.60 6.82 28.71
CA TRP A 156 7.50 7.85 29.21
C TRP A 156 8.94 7.33 29.31
N GLY A 157 9.93 8.16 28.94
CA GLY A 157 11.36 7.86 29.13
C GLY A 157 12.06 7.12 27.98
N SER A 158 11.38 6.83 26.88
CA SER A 158 11.96 6.23 25.68
C SER A 158 12.02 7.21 24.50
N TYR A 159 13.07 7.11 23.67
CA TYR A 159 13.07 7.79 22.37
C TYR A 159 12.41 6.86 21.35
N THR A 160 11.23 7.25 20.88
CA THR A 160 10.51 6.48 19.87
C THR A 160 10.78 7.10 18.50
N HIS A 161 10.86 6.27 17.46
CA HIS A 161 10.88 6.70 16.06
C HIS A 161 9.77 5.95 15.32
N CYS A 162 8.83 6.67 14.72
CA CYS A 162 7.80 6.03 13.90
C CYS A 162 8.42 5.54 12.60
N LEU A 163 8.26 4.24 12.30
CA LEU A 163 8.66 3.68 11.02
C LEU A 163 7.57 3.90 9.97
N ALA A 164 6.31 3.57 10.28
CA ALA A 164 5.13 3.90 9.47
C ALA A 164 3.82 3.43 10.14
N ALA A 165 2.69 3.92 9.63
CA ALA A 165 1.37 3.33 9.86
C ALA A 165 0.87 2.71 8.54
N PHE A 166 0.36 1.48 8.59
CA PHE A 166 -0.16 0.77 7.41
C PHE A 166 -1.63 0.46 7.59
N LEU A 167 -2.40 0.72 6.56
CA LEU A 167 -3.82 0.42 6.50
C LEU A 167 -4.00 -1.10 6.30
N LEU A 168 -4.86 -1.68 7.13
CA LEU A 168 -5.25 -3.09 7.13
C LEU A 168 -6.75 -3.19 6.92
N ASP A 169 -7.19 -4.22 6.20
CA ASP A 169 -8.62 -4.43 5.91
C ASP A 169 -9.46 -4.50 7.20
N GLY A 170 -10.69 -3.96 7.10
CA GLY A 170 -11.72 -4.15 8.10
C GLY A 170 -12.00 -5.63 8.32
N GLY A 171 -12.40 -6.01 9.53
CA GLY A 171 -12.59 -7.42 9.91
C GLY A 171 -13.85 -8.07 9.32
N ASP A 172 -14.60 -7.39 8.45
CA ASP A 172 -15.85 -7.89 7.91
C ASP A 172 -15.68 -8.51 6.51
N GLU A 173 -16.63 -9.37 6.17
CA GLU A 173 -16.64 -10.10 4.90
C GLU A 173 -16.95 -9.20 3.70
N THR A 174 -17.30 -7.92 3.93
CA THR A 174 -17.70 -7.01 2.87
C THR A 174 -16.51 -6.61 1.99
N GLY A 175 -15.29 -6.61 2.55
CA GLY A 175 -14.07 -6.20 1.87
C GLY A 175 -14.14 -4.76 1.35
N ALA A 176 -15.12 -3.97 1.79
CA ALA A 176 -15.27 -2.57 1.47
C ALA A 176 -14.41 -1.78 2.46
N PHE A 177 -13.38 -1.12 1.95
CA PHE A 177 -12.49 -0.33 2.76
C PHE A 177 -13.12 1.04 2.96
N THR A 178 -13.81 1.25 4.09
CA THR A 178 -14.57 2.47 4.36
C THR A 178 -14.06 3.16 5.61
N MET A 179 -14.35 4.45 5.76
CA MET A 179 -14.02 5.22 6.98
C MET A 179 -14.59 4.65 8.28
N SER A 180 -15.58 3.75 8.22
CA SER A 180 -16.17 3.10 9.40
C SER A 180 -15.58 1.72 9.69
N ASN A 181 -14.79 1.15 8.78
CA ASN A 181 -14.35 -0.23 8.88
C ASN A 181 -12.96 -0.43 8.26
N PHE A 182 -11.96 0.00 9.03
CA PHE A 182 -10.57 -0.27 8.75
C PHE A 182 -9.79 -0.47 10.04
N ARG A 183 -8.63 -1.11 9.90
CA ARG A 183 -7.63 -1.23 10.94
C ARG A 183 -6.36 -0.55 10.48
N PHE A 184 -5.46 -0.25 11.39
CA PHE A 184 -4.11 0.12 11.01
C PHE A 184 -3.07 -0.58 11.89
N LEU A 185 -1.93 -0.84 11.28
CA LEU A 185 -0.73 -1.39 11.87
C LEU A 185 0.27 -0.27 12.05
N TYR A 186 0.55 0.12 13.28
CA TYR A 186 1.56 1.11 13.61
C TYR A 186 2.87 0.42 13.97
N VAL A 187 3.94 0.77 13.26
CA VAL A 187 5.27 0.19 13.49
C VAL A 187 6.22 1.29 13.97
N HIS A 188 6.87 1.05 15.11
CA HIS A 188 7.79 2.01 15.71
C HIS A 188 9.03 1.35 16.30
N LEU A 189 10.10 2.13 16.39
CA LEU A 189 11.36 1.78 17.00
C LEU A 189 11.48 2.50 18.34
N ILE A 190 11.68 1.75 19.41
CA ILE A 190 11.94 2.25 20.76
C ILE A 190 13.44 2.15 21.02
N ARG A 191 14.08 3.26 21.38
CA ARG A 191 15.44 3.31 21.93
C ARG A 191 15.35 3.50 23.44
N HIS A 192 15.81 2.51 24.19
CA HIS A 192 15.73 2.51 25.65
C HIS A 192 16.87 3.35 26.24
N ARG A 193 16.53 4.42 26.98
CA ARG A 193 17.55 5.30 27.61
C ARG A 193 18.38 4.60 28.68
N LEU A 194 17.81 3.63 29.38
CA LEU A 194 18.39 3.03 30.59
C LEU A 194 19.20 1.76 30.30
N TYR A 195 19.09 1.19 29.10
CA TYR A 195 19.70 -0.09 28.73
C TYR A 195 20.63 0.13 27.54
N HIS A 196 21.93 0.30 27.79
CA HIS A 196 23.07 0.34 26.85
C HIS A 196 22.73 0.15 25.35
N GLY A 197 22.13 1.15 24.69
CA GLY A 197 21.87 1.09 23.24
C GLY A 197 20.82 0.08 22.77
N SER A 198 20.08 -0.56 23.69
CA SER A 198 19.03 -1.52 23.34
C SER A 198 17.91 -0.85 22.55
N LYS A 199 17.58 -1.47 21.42
CA LYS A 199 16.59 -1.03 20.45
C LYS A 199 15.50 -2.09 20.37
N THR A 200 14.24 -1.70 20.30
CA THR A 200 13.11 -2.63 20.12
C THR A 200 12.21 -2.12 19.01
N VAL A 201 11.93 -2.93 17.98
CA VAL A 201 10.85 -2.62 17.05
C VAL A 201 9.57 -3.23 17.59
N GLU A 202 8.50 -2.46 17.63
CA GLU A 202 7.16 -2.99 17.91
C GLU A 202 6.18 -2.69 16.77
N ALA A 203 5.18 -3.56 16.65
CA ALA A 203 4.06 -3.44 15.75
C ALA A 203 2.76 -3.55 16.54
N TRP A 204 1.93 -2.51 16.48
CA TRP A 204 0.65 -2.42 17.17
C TRP A 204 -0.50 -2.40 16.17
N VAL A 205 -1.53 -3.21 16.40
CA VAL A 205 -2.73 -3.23 15.55
C VAL A 205 -3.84 -2.47 16.25
N PHE A 206 -4.45 -1.52 15.56
CA PHE A 206 -5.57 -0.72 16.04
C PHE A 206 -6.81 -0.91 15.17
N SER A 207 -7.96 -0.88 15.81
CA SER A 207 -9.28 -0.85 15.14
C SER A 207 -10.05 0.38 15.59
N ALA A 208 -10.75 1.00 14.65
CA ALA A 208 -11.64 2.11 14.92
C ALA A 208 -12.87 1.64 15.72
N ARG A 209 -13.35 2.44 16.67
CA ARG A 209 -14.66 2.29 17.33
C ARG A 209 -15.59 3.43 16.90
N ASP A 210 -16.88 3.31 17.23
CA ASP A 210 -17.90 4.30 16.85
C ASP A 210 -17.69 5.68 17.50
N ASP A 211 -16.99 5.75 18.64
CA ASP A 211 -16.80 6.99 19.43
C ASP A 211 -15.46 7.71 19.18
N ASP A 212 -14.87 7.60 17.99
CA ASP A 212 -13.51 8.08 17.66
C ASP A 212 -12.39 7.55 18.58
N GLN A 213 -12.70 6.50 19.34
CA GLN A 213 -11.74 5.78 20.14
C GLN A 213 -11.09 4.66 19.34
N TRP A 214 -9.84 4.36 19.69
CA TRP A 214 -9.06 3.31 19.07
C TRP A 214 -8.81 2.19 20.06
N LEU A 215 -9.13 0.97 19.63
CA LEU A 215 -8.82 -0.23 20.39
C LEU A 215 -7.53 -0.85 19.85
N GLN A 216 -6.52 -0.98 20.71
CA GLN A 216 -5.35 -1.79 20.43
C GLN A 216 -5.74 -3.27 20.52
N LEU A 217 -5.71 -3.97 19.39
CA LEU A 217 -6.06 -5.39 19.29
C LEU A 217 -4.89 -6.32 19.65
N GLY A 218 -3.66 -5.85 19.45
CA GLY A 218 -2.46 -6.63 19.72
C GLY A 218 -1.19 -5.80 19.57
N ALA A 219 -0.11 -6.30 20.14
CA ALA A 219 1.24 -5.77 20.01
C ALA A 219 2.25 -6.90 19.89
N MET A 220 3.22 -6.74 18.99
CA MET A 220 4.36 -7.64 18.81
C MET A 220 5.64 -6.81 18.92
N ALA A 221 6.69 -7.37 19.52
CA ALA A 221 7.95 -6.65 19.76
C ALA A 221 9.16 -7.54 19.44
N VAL A 222 10.25 -6.94 18.97
CA VAL A 222 11.54 -7.60 18.75
C VAL A 222 12.70 -6.67 19.12
N GLY A 223 13.60 -7.13 19.99
CA GLY A 223 14.78 -6.36 20.45
C GLY A 223 16.08 -6.71 19.72
N ASP A 224 16.36 -8.01 19.56
CA ASP A 224 17.71 -8.50 19.22
C ASP A 224 18.00 -8.63 17.71
N MET A 225 17.03 -8.27 16.84
CA MET A 225 17.18 -8.40 15.39
C MET A 225 17.74 -7.13 14.69
N ILE A 226 18.12 -6.11 15.46
CA ILE A 226 18.48 -4.79 14.93
C ILE A 226 20.01 -4.65 14.92
N PRO A 227 20.65 -4.56 13.75
CA PRO A 227 22.07 -4.28 13.65
C PRO A 227 22.42 -3.01 14.42
N ASP A 228 23.54 -3.05 15.14
CA ASP A 228 23.99 -1.94 15.97
C ASP A 228 24.61 -0.84 15.09
N ALA A 229 23.74 -0.11 14.39
CA ALA A 229 24.13 1.08 13.65
C ALA A 229 24.13 2.25 14.63
N ASP A 230 25.31 2.62 15.10
CA ASP A 230 25.63 3.86 15.82
C ASP A 230 25.51 5.05 14.87
N ILE A 231 24.29 5.40 14.48
CA ILE A 231 24.03 6.63 13.71
C ILE A 231 23.06 7.48 14.52
N ASP A 232 23.63 8.52 15.12
CA ASP A 232 23.05 9.33 16.19
C ASP A 232 21.63 9.85 15.86
N ASP A 233 21.34 10.27 14.63
CA ASP A 233 20.12 11.06 14.39
C ASP A 233 19.17 10.60 13.26
N SER A 234 19.41 9.46 12.60
CA SER A 234 18.50 8.98 11.54
C SER A 234 17.89 7.62 11.86
N PRO A 235 16.59 7.38 11.53
CA PRO A 235 16.01 6.06 11.75
C PRO A 235 16.83 5.04 10.94
N PRO A 236 17.29 3.94 11.56
CA PRO A 236 18.15 2.96 10.89
C PRO A 236 17.40 2.19 9.80
N PHE A 237 16.08 2.33 9.72
CA PHE A 237 15.21 1.59 8.81
C PHE A 237 14.69 2.46 7.68
N VAL A 238 14.84 1.99 6.45
CA VAL A 238 14.20 2.57 5.27
C VAL A 238 13.17 1.58 4.75
N PHE A 239 11.91 2.00 4.68
CA PHE A 239 10.83 1.14 4.20
C PHE A 239 10.98 0.87 2.70
N VAL A 240 11.25 -0.37 2.30
CA VAL A 240 11.55 -0.74 0.90
C VAL A 240 10.34 -1.26 0.13
N GLY A 241 9.27 -1.66 0.82
CA GLY A 241 7.97 -1.89 0.19
C GLY A 241 7.07 -2.89 0.90
N ARG A 242 5.88 -3.04 0.33
CA ARG A 242 4.79 -3.89 0.79
C ARG A 242 4.32 -4.77 -0.36
N ALA A 243 4.28 -6.08 -0.20
CA ALA A 243 3.62 -6.98 -1.15
C ALA A 243 3.31 -8.33 -0.51
N GLY A 244 2.25 -9.01 -0.96
CA GLY A 244 1.92 -10.37 -0.51
C GLY A 244 1.65 -10.51 1.00
N GLY A 245 1.27 -9.44 1.68
CA GLY A 245 1.12 -9.41 3.15
C GLY A 245 2.45 -9.33 3.91
N SER A 246 3.51 -8.86 3.25
CA SER A 246 4.84 -8.67 3.80
C SER A 246 5.24 -7.20 3.73
N LEU A 247 5.71 -6.66 4.86
CA LEU A 247 6.31 -5.33 4.97
C LEU A 247 7.81 -5.48 5.20
N CYS A 248 8.61 -4.76 4.41
CA CYS A 248 10.07 -4.87 4.47
C CYS A 248 10.75 -3.51 4.67
N TRP A 249 11.76 -3.48 5.54
CA TRP A 249 12.64 -2.34 5.75
C TRP A 249 14.10 -2.75 5.59
N SER A 250 14.87 -2.02 4.79
CA SER A 250 16.32 -2.15 4.78
C SER A 250 16.91 -1.46 6.01
N THR A 251 17.98 -2.03 6.55
CA THR A 251 18.72 -1.41 7.65
C THR A 251 19.96 -0.72 7.11
N LYS A 252 20.07 0.60 7.32
CA LYS A 252 21.25 1.40 6.93
C LYS A 252 22.52 0.79 7.52
N GLY A 253 23.56 0.70 6.69
CA GLY A 253 24.86 0.18 7.14
C GLY A 253 24.94 -1.34 7.18
N SER A 254 23.89 -2.07 6.77
CA SER A 254 23.88 -3.53 6.77
C SER A 254 23.16 -4.10 5.53
N ASN A 255 23.33 -5.39 5.27
CA ASN A 255 22.58 -6.13 4.26
C ASN A 255 21.34 -6.83 4.85
N ALA A 256 20.99 -6.52 6.10
CA ALA A 256 19.81 -7.08 6.75
C ALA A 256 18.55 -6.34 6.31
N VAL A 257 17.50 -7.11 6.05
CA VAL A 257 16.15 -6.61 5.81
C VAL A 257 15.25 -7.12 6.93
N LEU A 258 14.62 -6.18 7.63
CA LEU A 258 13.57 -6.48 8.59
C LEU A 258 12.28 -6.76 7.82
N HIS A 259 11.65 -7.89 8.13
CA HIS A 259 10.41 -8.36 7.53
C HIS A 259 9.34 -8.52 8.61
N LEU A 260 8.16 -7.98 8.34
CA LEU A 260 6.96 -8.16 9.18
C LEU A 260 5.86 -8.82 8.35
N ASP A 261 5.32 -9.91 8.88
CA ASP A 261 4.12 -10.55 8.33
C ASP A 261 2.88 -9.78 8.79
N GLU A 262 2.12 -9.21 7.86
CA GLU A 262 0.94 -8.40 8.19
C GLU A 262 -0.20 -9.20 8.81
N SER A 263 -0.26 -10.51 8.53
CA SER A 263 -1.35 -11.37 9.00
C SER A 263 -1.14 -11.83 10.43
N THR A 264 0.11 -12.11 10.81
CA THR A 264 0.46 -12.60 12.15
C THR A 264 1.05 -11.51 13.05
N GLY A 265 1.57 -10.42 12.49
CA GLY A 265 2.36 -9.42 13.20
C GLY A 265 3.76 -9.93 13.59
N GLU A 266 4.19 -11.08 13.08
CA GLU A 266 5.50 -11.66 13.42
C GLU A 266 6.64 -10.97 12.67
N PHE A 267 7.67 -10.60 13.42
CA PHE A 267 8.92 -10.11 12.87
C PHE A 267 9.88 -11.25 12.51
N SER A 268 10.62 -11.04 11.44
CA SER A 268 11.74 -11.87 11.02
C SER A 268 12.76 -10.98 10.31
N ASN A 269 13.96 -11.49 10.09
CA ASN A 269 14.95 -10.83 9.24
C ASN A 269 15.48 -11.82 8.22
N PHE A 270 16.03 -11.26 7.14
CA PHE A 270 16.83 -12.01 6.19
C PHE A 270 17.97 -11.14 5.69
N THR A 271 19.03 -11.77 5.21
CA THR A 271 20.19 -11.08 4.67
C THR A 271 20.14 -11.09 3.16
N LEU A 272 20.43 -9.94 2.55
CA LEU A 272 20.61 -9.84 1.11
C LEU A 272 21.94 -10.50 0.72
N PRO A 273 21.99 -11.30 -0.36
CA PRO A 273 23.23 -11.87 -0.87
C PRO A 273 24.28 -10.79 -1.15
N GLY A 274 25.54 -11.04 -0.79
CA GLY A 274 26.65 -10.15 -1.14
C GLY A 274 26.93 -10.14 -2.65
N GLU A 275 27.67 -9.14 -3.13
CA GLU A 275 28.17 -9.16 -4.50
C GLU A 275 29.17 -10.32 -4.69
N ALA A 276 29.16 -10.93 -5.87
CA ALA A 276 30.03 -12.07 -6.20
C ALA A 276 31.56 -11.76 -6.15
N ALA A 277 31.96 -10.52 -5.89
CA ALA A 277 33.35 -10.05 -5.90
C ALA A 277 33.85 -9.45 -4.56
N GLY A 278 33.06 -9.49 -3.47
CA GLY A 278 33.46 -8.94 -2.18
C GLY A 278 32.38 -8.09 -1.51
N ILE A 279 32.74 -7.43 -0.40
CA ILE A 279 31.84 -6.63 0.46
C ILE A 279 31.03 -5.67 -0.42
N ASP A 280 29.71 -5.81 -0.36
CA ASP A 280 28.75 -4.98 -1.07
C ASP A 280 28.90 -3.52 -0.63
N ARG A 281 29.51 -2.70 -1.49
CA ARG A 281 29.74 -1.27 -1.24
C ARG A 281 28.44 -0.47 -1.19
N ASN A 282 27.31 -1.04 -1.63
CA ASN A 282 25.98 -0.42 -1.59
C ASN A 282 25.23 -0.65 -0.25
N MET A 283 25.79 -1.42 0.69
CA MET A 283 25.20 -1.66 2.02
C MET A 283 24.88 -0.36 2.80
N TRP A 284 25.63 0.71 2.53
CA TRP A 284 25.42 2.01 3.17
C TRP A 284 24.33 2.85 2.49
N TYR A 285 23.86 2.41 1.31
CA TYR A 285 22.98 3.17 0.44
C TYR A 285 21.67 2.44 0.09
N TYR A 286 21.39 1.24 0.60
CA TYR A 286 20.12 0.57 0.33
C TYR A 286 18.93 1.39 0.84
N ASN A 287 18.24 1.97 -0.11
CA ASN A 287 17.08 2.81 0.08
C ASN A 287 16.05 2.52 -1.02
N ARG A 288 14.97 3.28 -0.99
CA ARG A 288 13.85 3.16 -1.93
C ARG A 288 14.22 3.34 -3.43
N ARG A 289 15.40 3.83 -3.78
CA ARG A 289 15.84 4.00 -5.18
C ARG A 289 16.51 2.75 -5.75
N ASN A 290 17.20 1.98 -4.92
CA ASN A 290 18.02 0.84 -5.33
C ASN A 290 17.59 -0.48 -4.70
N LEU A 291 16.57 -0.50 -3.83
CA LEU A 291 15.97 -1.72 -3.30
C LEU A 291 14.46 -1.54 -3.12
N ARG A 292 13.67 -2.46 -3.68
CA ARG A 292 12.20 -2.42 -3.63
C ARG A 292 11.60 -3.81 -3.49
N VAL A 293 10.54 -3.90 -2.68
CA VAL A 293 9.61 -5.04 -2.78
C VAL A 293 8.67 -4.78 -3.96
N VAL A 294 8.58 -5.73 -4.89
CA VAL A 294 7.79 -5.58 -6.12
C VAL A 294 6.63 -6.57 -6.23
N GLY A 295 6.66 -7.64 -5.44
CA GLY A 295 5.64 -8.67 -5.50
C GLY A 295 5.78 -9.66 -4.35
N GLY A 296 4.76 -10.48 -4.16
CA GLY A 296 4.77 -11.51 -3.15
C GLY A 296 3.56 -12.41 -3.29
N ASP A 297 3.74 -13.65 -2.86
CA ASP A 297 2.71 -14.68 -2.81
C ASP A 297 2.70 -15.34 -1.41
N ALA A 298 1.90 -16.40 -1.26
CA ALA A 298 1.79 -17.12 0.01
C ALA A 298 3.12 -17.77 0.46
N SER A 299 4.07 -18.00 -0.45
CA SER A 299 5.32 -18.70 -0.23
C SER A 299 6.55 -17.79 -0.18
N ALA A 300 6.52 -16.66 -0.89
CA ALA A 300 7.70 -15.84 -1.11
C ALA A 300 7.41 -14.36 -1.30
N VAL A 301 8.44 -13.55 -1.10
CA VAL A 301 8.47 -12.11 -1.40
C VAL A 301 9.53 -11.87 -2.47
N TYR A 302 9.19 -11.11 -3.49
CA TYR A 302 10.10 -10.73 -4.57
C TYR A 302 10.58 -9.30 -4.38
N LEU A 303 11.89 -9.15 -4.36
CA LEU A 303 12.57 -7.87 -4.26
C LEU A 303 13.34 -7.60 -5.54
N VAL A 304 13.56 -6.34 -5.85
CA VAL A 304 14.44 -5.90 -6.91
C VAL A 304 15.47 -4.95 -6.31
N ARG A 305 16.74 -5.15 -6.65
CA ARG A 305 17.80 -4.21 -6.29
C ARG A 305 18.69 -3.85 -7.46
N ILE A 306 19.35 -2.70 -7.35
CA ILE A 306 20.42 -2.30 -8.26
C ILE A 306 21.74 -2.61 -7.55
N ALA A 307 22.58 -3.43 -8.18
CA ALA A 307 23.91 -3.82 -7.70
C ALA A 307 24.92 -3.56 -8.82
N GLY A 308 25.67 -2.47 -8.71
CA GLY A 308 26.52 -1.98 -9.80
C GLY A 308 25.69 -1.65 -11.05
N ASP A 309 26.05 -2.24 -12.19
CA ASP A 309 25.34 -2.08 -13.47
C ASP A 309 24.17 -3.08 -13.64
N ASP A 310 23.89 -3.90 -12.63
CA ASP A 310 22.90 -4.97 -12.73
C ASP A 310 21.63 -4.68 -11.93
N LEU A 311 20.48 -4.97 -12.54
CA LEU A 311 19.20 -5.11 -11.86
C LEU A 311 19.01 -6.57 -11.45
N GLU A 312 19.01 -6.82 -10.15
CA GLU A 312 18.83 -8.16 -9.59
C GLU A 312 17.40 -8.35 -9.07
N VAL A 313 16.78 -9.46 -9.44
CA VAL A 313 15.53 -9.94 -8.88
C VAL A 313 15.87 -10.96 -7.81
N LEU A 314 15.47 -10.67 -6.57
CA LEU A 314 15.67 -11.55 -5.42
C LEU A 314 14.35 -12.19 -5.01
N ARG A 315 14.45 -13.42 -4.52
CA ARG A 315 13.35 -14.15 -3.89
C ARG A 315 13.70 -14.46 -2.44
N TYR A 316 12.84 -14.03 -1.54
CA TYR A 316 12.87 -14.39 -0.13
C TYR A 316 11.76 -15.40 0.19
N ALA A 317 12.12 -16.58 0.69
CA ALA A 317 11.15 -17.62 1.08
C ALA A 317 10.65 -17.41 2.52
N ARG A 318 9.31 -17.33 2.70
CA ARG A 318 8.69 -17.01 4.01
C ARG A 318 8.78 -18.14 5.04
N ARG A 319 8.74 -19.40 4.58
CA ARG A 319 8.57 -20.59 5.45
C ARG A 319 9.74 -21.58 5.42
N SER A 320 10.36 -21.83 4.27
CA SER A 320 11.47 -22.77 4.15
C SER A 320 12.82 -22.04 4.11
N GLY A 321 13.67 -22.29 5.09
CA GLY A 321 15.07 -21.83 5.12
C GLY A 321 15.31 -20.33 5.29
N ARG A 322 14.27 -19.47 5.17
CA ARG A 322 14.34 -17.98 5.26
C ARG A 322 15.52 -17.39 4.49
N ALA A 323 15.89 -18.03 3.39
CA ALA A 323 16.98 -17.59 2.55
C ALA A 323 16.47 -16.60 1.51
N CYS A 324 17.23 -15.54 1.30
CA CYS A 324 17.07 -14.65 0.17
C CYS A 324 18.11 -15.04 -0.88
N VAL A 325 17.67 -15.26 -2.12
CA VAL A 325 18.55 -15.67 -3.24
C VAL A 325 18.32 -14.76 -4.43
N VAL A 326 19.38 -14.56 -5.23
CA VAL A 326 19.26 -13.89 -6.54
C VAL A 326 18.69 -14.90 -7.53
N GLU A 327 17.49 -14.66 -8.03
CA GLU A 327 16.88 -15.52 -9.07
C GLU A 327 17.28 -15.10 -10.47
N ARG A 328 17.43 -13.79 -10.69
CA ARG A 328 17.72 -13.24 -12.02
C ARG A 328 18.57 -12.00 -11.91
N ARG A 329 19.45 -11.83 -12.90
CA ARG A 329 20.28 -10.65 -13.08
C ARG A 329 20.09 -10.11 -14.48
N ILE A 330 19.84 -8.81 -14.60
CA ILE A 330 19.58 -8.12 -15.87
C ILE A 330 20.52 -6.93 -15.94
N ARG A 331 21.39 -6.88 -16.94
CA ARG A 331 22.32 -5.77 -17.10
C ARG A 331 21.58 -4.52 -17.56
N VAL A 332 21.75 -3.42 -16.84
CA VAL A 332 21.14 -2.12 -17.16
C VAL A 332 22.11 -1.32 -18.03
N PRO A 333 21.71 -0.85 -19.21
CA PRO A 333 22.56 0.00 -20.05
C PRO A 333 22.91 1.30 -19.31
N GLN A 334 24.18 1.73 -19.38
CA GLN A 334 24.75 2.88 -18.66
C GLN A 334 24.02 4.24 -18.91
N ASN A 335 23.17 4.32 -19.93
CA ASN A 335 22.43 5.53 -20.30
C ASN A 335 21.32 5.93 -19.30
N TYR A 336 21.04 5.11 -18.28
CA TYR A 336 20.05 5.42 -17.23
C TYR A 336 20.66 5.73 -15.86
N ALA A 337 21.99 5.75 -15.72
CA ALA A 337 22.69 5.90 -14.45
C ALA A 337 22.78 7.34 -13.92
N SER A 338 22.37 8.35 -14.69
CA SER A 338 22.35 9.75 -14.25
C SER A 338 20.94 10.18 -13.81
N ILE A 339 20.49 9.71 -12.65
CA ILE A 339 19.36 10.33 -11.95
C ILE A 339 19.96 11.03 -10.73
N ASP A 340 19.95 12.36 -10.76
CA ASP A 340 20.54 13.23 -9.74
C ASP A 340 20.32 12.76 -8.30
N ASP A 341 21.45 12.74 -7.59
CA ASP A 341 21.68 11.99 -6.36
C ASP A 341 20.97 12.59 -5.12
N GLU A 342 20.44 13.81 -5.19
CA GLU A 342 20.17 14.58 -3.96
C GLU A 342 18.75 14.47 -3.35
N ASN A 343 17.72 13.96 -4.05
CA ASN A 343 16.34 14.03 -3.55
C ASN A 343 15.64 12.68 -3.33
N GLN A 344 15.48 12.24 -2.07
CA GLN A 344 14.68 11.07 -1.72
C GLN A 344 13.21 11.24 -2.12
N ARG A 345 12.81 10.67 -3.27
CA ARG A 345 11.41 10.66 -3.73
C ARG A 345 10.69 9.44 -3.18
N GLN A 346 9.64 9.67 -2.41
CA GLN A 346 8.72 8.64 -1.93
C GLN A 346 7.46 8.63 -2.79
N TRP A 347 6.98 7.44 -3.17
CA TRP A 347 5.78 7.26 -3.99
C TRP A 347 4.78 6.39 -3.24
N TYR A 348 3.50 6.74 -3.34
CA TYR A 348 2.36 6.00 -2.79
C TYR A 348 1.26 5.95 -3.85
N SER A 349 0.71 4.78 -4.14
CA SER A 349 -0.35 4.61 -5.14
C SER A 349 -1.71 4.67 -4.48
N ILE A 350 -2.68 5.39 -5.05
CA ILE A 350 -4.05 5.40 -4.57
C ILE A 350 -4.97 4.70 -5.59
N ALA A 351 -5.84 3.84 -5.08
CA ALA A 351 -6.89 3.19 -5.86
C ALA A 351 -8.17 4.05 -5.84
N GLY A 352 -8.95 4.01 -6.91
CA GLY A 352 -10.29 4.59 -6.93
C GLY A 352 -11.30 3.72 -6.20
N ASP A 353 -12.25 4.35 -5.50
CA ASP A 353 -13.40 3.67 -4.88
C ASP A 353 -14.50 3.51 -5.93
N PHE A 354 -14.67 2.31 -6.47
CA PHE A 354 -15.75 1.97 -7.40
C PHE A 354 -16.34 0.59 -7.13
#